data_AF-A0A940QRU6-F1
#
_entry.id   AF-A0A940QRU6-F1
#
_cell.length_a   1.000
_cell.length_b   1.000
_cell.length_c   1.000
_cell.angle_alpha   90.00
_cell.angle_beta   90.00
_cell.angle_gamma   90.00
#
_symmetry.space_group_name_H-M   'P 1'
#
loop_
_entity.id
_entity.type
_entity.pdbx_description
1 polymer ?
#
loop_
_entity_poly.entity_id
_entity_poly.type
_entity_poly.pdbx_seq_one_letter_code
_entity_poly.pdbx_strand_id
1 'polypeptide(L)'
;MLYHLLYPLHEFFSFFNVFRYITFRTIYSILTALLICFIIGPWLIEKLRTFQIKQVVREDVPARHMVKNGTPTMGGGLILAGILVPTLFWSDLSNS
;
A
#
# COMPACT_ATOMS: atom_id res chain seq x y z
N MET A 1 -13.36 -3.16 -7.77
CA MET A 1 -13.64 -3.23 -9.24
C MET A 1 -13.32 -4.59 -9.82
N LEU A 2 -12.14 -5.16 -9.51
CA LEU A 2 -11.76 -6.49 -10.01
C LEU A 2 -12.73 -7.59 -9.53
N TYR A 3 -13.21 -7.51 -8.28
CA TYR A 3 -14.26 -8.39 -7.76
C TYR A 3 -15.53 -8.45 -8.64
N HIS A 4 -16.06 -7.30 -9.08
CA HIS A 4 -17.26 -7.25 -9.91
C HIS A 4 -17.04 -7.83 -11.31
N LEU A 5 -15.80 -7.89 -11.80
CA LEU A 5 -15.45 -8.50 -13.07
C LEU A 5 -15.22 -10.02 -12.96
N LEU A 6 -14.58 -10.48 -11.88
CA LEU A 6 -14.25 -11.90 -11.70
C LEU A 6 -15.42 -12.72 -11.14
N TYR A 7 -16.29 -12.13 -10.33
CA TYR A 7 -17.40 -12.87 -9.72
C TYR A 7 -18.41 -13.42 -10.76
N PRO A 8 -18.86 -12.68 -11.78
CA PRO A 8 -19.81 -13.20 -12.77
C PRO A 8 -19.27 -14.39 -13.58
N LEU A 9 -17.94 -14.51 -13.72
CA LEU A 9 -17.30 -15.64 -14.41
C LEU A 9 -17.46 -16.98 -13.69
N HIS A 10 -17.94 -16.99 -12.44
CA HIS A 10 -18.25 -18.22 -11.71
C HIS A 10 -19.32 -19.07 -12.41
N GLU A 11 -20.19 -18.46 -13.22
CA GLU A 11 -21.20 -19.19 -14.00
C GLU A 11 -20.58 -20.09 -15.09
N PHE A 12 -19.40 -19.71 -15.60
CA PHE A 12 -18.67 -20.49 -16.61
C PHE A 12 -17.61 -21.40 -15.99
N PHE A 13 -16.98 -20.96 -14.90
CA PHE A 13 -15.92 -21.70 -14.21
C PHE A 13 -16.15 -21.69 -12.70
N SER A 14 -16.55 -22.83 -12.13
CA SER A 14 -16.85 -23.00 -10.70
C SER A 14 -15.73 -22.52 -9.75
N PHE A 15 -14.47 -22.51 -10.22
CA PHE A 15 -13.31 -21.99 -9.48
C PHE A 15 -13.48 -20.53 -9.01
N PHE A 16 -14.15 -19.66 -9.78
CA PHE A 16 -14.30 -18.24 -9.41
C PHE A 16 -15.29 -18.00 -8.25
N ASN A 17 -16.03 -19.03 -7.80
CA ASN A 17 -16.89 -18.92 -6.61
C ASN A 17 -16.08 -18.62 -5.33
N VAL A 18 -14.77 -18.89 -5.33
CA VAL A 18 -13.88 -18.58 -4.20
C VAL A 18 -13.82 -17.06 -3.92
N PHE A 19 -14.01 -16.22 -4.93
CA PHE A 19 -14.05 -14.76 -4.76
C PHE A 19 -15.29 -14.26 -4.01
N ARG A 20 -16.32 -15.11 -3.81
CA ARG A 20 -17.48 -14.78 -2.96
C ARG A 20 -17.10 -14.60 -1.49
N TYR A 21 -16.09 -15.31 -1.03
CA TYR A 21 -15.71 -15.33 0.37
C TYR A 21 -14.91 -14.09 0.75
N ILE A 22 -15.40 -13.34 1.74
CA ILE A 22 -14.72 -12.15 2.23
C ILE A 22 -13.32 -12.46 2.75
N THR A 23 -13.12 -13.62 3.40
CA THR A 23 -11.83 -14.06 3.91
C THR A 23 -10.79 -14.18 2.80
N PHE A 24 -11.18 -14.73 1.64
CA PHE A 24 -10.29 -14.88 0.49
C PHE A 24 -9.91 -13.51 -0.10
N ARG A 25 -10.90 -12.62 -0.24
CA ARG A 25 -10.69 -11.25 -0.71
C ARG A 25 -9.78 -10.46 0.24
N THR A 26 -9.94 -10.61 1.55
CA THR A 26 -9.10 -9.96 2.56
C THR A 26 -7.66 -10.44 2.48
N ILE A 27 -7.42 -11.76 2.39
CA ILE A 27 -6.06 -12.31 2.26
C ILE A 27 -5.37 -11.78 1.00
N TYR A 28 -6.06 -11.82 -0.15
CA TYR A 28 -5.50 -11.28 -1.40
C TYR A 28 -5.28 -9.76 -1.34
N SER A 29 -6.12 -9.01 -0.62
CA SER A 29 -5.91 -7.58 -0.37
C SER A 29 -4.64 -7.32 0.42
N ILE A 30 -4.39 -8.10 1.48
CA ILE A 30 -3.19 -7.97 2.31
C ILE A 30 -1.94 -8.35 1.49
N LEU A 31 -2.00 -9.44 0.73
CA LEU A 31 -0.89 -9.89 -0.11
C LEU A 31 -0.54 -8.86 -1.20
N THR A 32 -1.56 -8.28 -1.83
CA THR A 32 -1.34 -7.22 -2.83
C THR A 32 -0.81 -5.93 -2.20
N ALA A 33 -1.30 -5.54 -1.01
CA ALA A 33 -0.74 -4.43 -0.24
C ALA A 33 0.76 -4.63 0.06
N LEU A 34 1.11 -5.83 0.54
CA LEU A 34 2.49 -6.18 0.88
C LEU A 34 3.40 -6.13 -0.36
N LEU A 35 2.94 -6.70 -1.47
CA LEU A 35 3.68 -6.73 -2.73
C LEU A 35 3.91 -5.32 -3.27
N ILE A 36 2.90 -4.45 -3.18
CA ILE A 36 3.02 -3.02 -3.51
C ILE A 36 4.07 -2.35 -2.61
N CYS A 37 4.02 -2.58 -1.30
CA CYS A 37 5.00 -2.01 -0.37
C CYS A 37 6.44 -2.45 -0.69
N PHE A 38 6.66 -3.71 -1.08
CA PHE A 38 8.00 -4.19 -1.42
C PHE A 38 8.50 -3.69 -2.77
N ILE A 39 7.63 -3.57 -3.78
CA ILE A 39 8.04 -3.13 -5.12
C ILE A 39 8.17 -1.60 -5.17
N ILE A 40 7.16 -0.88 -4.67
CA ILE A 40 7.09 0.59 -4.75
C ILE A 40 7.86 1.25 -3.60
N GLY A 41 8.01 0.57 -2.45
CA GLY A 41 8.69 1.10 -1.28
C GLY A 41 10.08 1.65 -1.55
N PRO A 42 11.03 0.85 -2.09
CA PRO A 42 12.39 1.33 -2.38
C PRO A 42 12.42 2.52 -3.34
N TRP A 43 11.61 2.46 -4.40
CA TRP A 43 11.51 3.54 -5.38
C TRP A 43 10.97 4.83 -4.75
N LEU A 44 9.94 4.72 -3.92
CA LEU A 44 9.34 5.87 -3.23
C LEU A 44 10.31 6.46 -2.20
N ILE A 45 11.04 5.62 -1.46
CA ILE A 45 12.05 6.08 -0.49
C ILE A 45 13.15 6.88 -1.17
N GLU A 46 13.68 6.39 -2.30
CA GLU A 46 14.70 7.12 -3.07
C GLU A 46 14.14 8.43 -3.67
N LYS A 47 12.90 8.41 -4.14
CA LYS A 47 12.23 9.62 -4.64
C LYS A 47 12.07 10.67 -3.53
N LEU A 48 11.61 10.25 -2.35
CA LEU A 48 11.44 11.12 -1.18
C LEU A 48 12.77 11.65 -0.64
N ARG A 49 13.83 10.83 -0.66
CA ARG A 49 15.19 11.26 -0.34
C ARG A 49 15.66 12.35 -1.31
N THR A 50 15.38 12.19 -2.61
CA THR A 50 15.76 13.15 -3.66
C THR A 50 15.01 14.48 -3.52
N PHE A 51 13.74 14.44 -3.12
CA PHE A 51 12.94 15.66 -2.89
C PHE A 51 13.36 16.47 -1.65
N GLN A 52 14.36 16.00 -0.88
CA GLN A 52 15.03 16.75 0.20
C GLN A 52 14.09 17.63 1.04
N ILE A 53 12.97 17.07 1.51
CA ILE A 53 12.32 17.64 2.72
C ILE A 53 13.17 17.20 3.91
N LYS A 54 14.39 17.74 3.97
CA LYS A 54 15.23 17.67 5.16
C LYS A 54 14.45 18.41 6.23
N GLN A 55 14.08 17.72 7.31
CA GLN A 55 13.72 18.43 8.53
C GLN A 55 14.85 19.42 8.82
N VAL A 56 14.49 20.68 9.05
CA VAL A 56 15.44 21.68 9.55
C VAL A 56 15.82 21.21 10.95
N VAL A 57 16.97 20.57 11.05
CA VAL A 57 17.51 20.09 12.32
C VAL A 57 18.07 21.33 13.02
N ARG A 58 17.55 21.66 14.20
CA ARG A 58 18.13 22.71 15.03
C ARG A 58 19.53 22.28 15.46
N GLU A 59 20.46 23.22 15.51
CA GLU A 59 21.86 22.94 15.86
C GLU A 59 22.05 22.55 17.33
N ASP A 60 21.05 22.79 18.19
CA ASP A 60 21.09 22.53 19.63
C ASP A 60 20.89 21.04 20.03
N VAL A 61 20.80 20.12 19.07
CA VAL A 61 20.42 18.72 19.34
C VAL A 61 21.66 17.84 19.57
N PRO A 62 21.70 17.01 20.62
CA PRO A 62 22.85 16.15 20.93
C PRO A 62 23.32 15.30 19.73
N ALA A 63 24.63 15.11 19.58
CA ALA A 63 25.25 14.39 18.46
C ALA A 63 24.65 12.99 18.17
N ARG A 64 24.09 12.33 19.20
CA ARG A 64 23.43 11.01 19.06
C ARG A 64 22.13 11.06 18.25
N HIS A 65 21.45 12.21 18.20
CA HIS A 65 20.23 12.41 17.41
C HIS A 65 20.50 12.83 15.96
N MET A 66 21.73 13.27 15.64
CA MET A 66 22.18 13.55 14.27
C MET A 66 22.21 12.30 13.38
N VAL A 67 22.22 11.10 13.96
CA VAL A 67 22.23 9.82 13.22
C VAL A 67 20.93 9.60 12.44
N LYS A 68 19.83 10.27 12.81
CA LYS A 68 18.56 10.25 12.06
C LYS A 68 18.51 11.28 10.93
N ASN A 69 19.56 12.09 10.73
CA ASN A 69 19.60 13.07 9.66
C ASN A 69 19.71 12.38 8.30
N GLY A 70 18.59 12.31 7.59
CA GLY A 70 18.52 11.74 6.25
C GLY A 70 17.45 10.67 6.06
N THR A 71 16.73 10.26 7.12
CA THR A 71 15.50 9.49 6.95
C THR A 71 14.41 10.40 6.38
N PRO A 72 13.90 10.15 5.16
CA PRO A 72 12.86 10.98 4.56
C PRO A 72 11.59 10.90 5.42
N THR A 73 11.01 12.05 5.72
CA THR A 73 9.66 12.14 6.29
C THR A 73 8.66 12.07 5.13
N MET A 74 7.47 11.47 5.33
CA MET A 74 6.41 11.15 4.34
C MET A 74 6.25 9.68 3.91
N GLY A 75 6.61 8.72 4.76
CA GLY A 75 6.21 7.31 4.56
C GLY A 75 4.69 7.06 4.49
N GLY A 76 3.87 8.01 4.96
CA GLY A 76 2.40 7.95 4.86
C GLY A 76 1.88 7.83 3.43
N GLY A 77 2.59 8.34 2.42
CA GLY A 77 2.21 8.15 1.01
C GLY A 77 2.23 6.68 0.59
N LEU A 78 3.20 5.90 1.10
CA LEU A 78 3.25 4.46 0.86
C LEU A 78 2.09 3.75 1.52
N ILE A 79 1.72 4.15 2.74
CA ILE A 79 0.59 3.58 3.48
C ILE A 79 -0.71 3.86 2.72
N LEU A 80 -0.93 5.09 2.26
CA LEU A 80 -2.12 5.44 1.48
C LEU A 80 -2.19 4.64 0.17
N ALA A 81 -1.07 4.52 -0.56
CA ALA A 81 -1.02 3.70 -1.77
C ALA A 81 -1.28 2.21 -1.47
N GLY A 82 -0.72 1.69 -0.37
CA GLY A 82 -0.87 0.32 0.09
C GLY A 82 -2.28 -0.01 0.60
N ILE A 83 -3.09 0.99 0.93
CA ILE A 83 -4.51 0.80 1.31
C ILE A 83 -5.41 1.02 0.08
N LEU A 84 -5.26 2.15 -0.62
CA LEU A 84 -6.16 2.54 -1.71
C LEU A 84 -6.16 1.54 -2.85
N VAL A 85 -4.99 1.04 -3.26
CA VAL A 85 -4.89 0.13 -4.41
C VAL A 85 -5.56 -1.22 -4.10
N PRO A 86 -5.24 -1.94 -3.02
CA PRO A 86 -5.93 -3.18 -2.69
C PRO A 86 -7.43 -3.00 -2.46
N THR A 87 -7.85 -1.91 -1.80
CA THR A 87 -9.27 -1.60 -1.60
C THR A 87 -9.99 -1.40 -2.93
N LEU A 88 -9.42 -0.68 -3.90
CA LEU A 88 -10.02 -0.50 -5.23
C LEU A 88 -10.15 -1.81 -6.01
N PHE A 89 -9.19 -2.72 -5.85
CA PHE A 89 -9.18 -4.00 -6.56
C PHE A 89 -10.18 -4.99 -5.95
N TRP A 90 -10.11 -5.20 -4.64
CA TRP A 90 -10.74 -6.33 -3.94
C TRP A 90 -11.95 -5.95 -3.08
N SER A 91 -12.10 -4.68 -2.71
CA SER A 91 -13.28 -4.24 -1.93
C SER A 91 -14.51 -4.14 -2.83
N ASP A 92 -15.67 -4.28 -2.20
CA ASP A 92 -16.95 -3.99 -2.81
C ASP A 92 -17.24 -2.52 -2.58
N LEU A 93 -17.18 -1.71 -3.64
CA LEU A 93 -17.42 -0.27 -3.56
C LEU A 93 -18.92 0.07 -3.61
N SER A 94 -19.77 -0.91 -3.89
CA SER A 94 -21.23 -0.75 -3.83
C SER A 94 -21.81 -1.04 -2.45
N ASN A 95 -20.96 -1.47 -1.50
CA ASN A 95 -21.31 -1.67 -0.11
C ASN A 95 -21.61 -0.31 0.55
N SER A 96 -22.88 0.06 0.52
CA SER A 96 -23.45 1.32 1.04
C SER A 96 -23.94 1.15 2.47
#